data_AF-A0A1Z5ILC8-F1
#
_entry.id   AF-A0A1Z5ILC8-F1
#
_cell.length_a   1.000
_cell.length_b   1.000
_cell.length_c   1.000
_cell.angle_alpha   90.00
_cell.angle_beta   90.00
_cell.angle_gamma   90.00
#
_symmetry.space_group_name_H-M   'P 1'
#
loop_
_entity.id
_entity.type
_entity.pdbx_description
1 polymer ?
#
loop_
_entity_poly.entity_id
_entity_poly.type
_entity_poly.pdbx_seq_one_letter_code
_entity_poly.pdbx_strand_id
1 'polypeptide(L)'
;MELNLIDLGGFVKQGQKVLADTDEKYISRTEFDHKLILVVNVQKQNQQVKIQSNFEWEKVGDKWRPNVDKPNENFVDPLAKKS
;
A
#
# COMPACT_ATOMS: atom_id res chain seq x y z
N MET A 1 -3.38 10.68 -2.48
CA MET A 1 -2.35 10.26 -3.44
C MET A 1 -3.01 9.30 -4.40
N GLU A 2 -2.92 9.58 -5.69
CA GLU A 2 -3.54 8.76 -6.73
C GLU A 2 -2.66 7.55 -7.07
N LEU A 3 -3.25 6.42 -7.46
CA LEU A 3 -2.54 5.17 -7.78
C LEU A 3 -1.58 5.32 -8.97
N ASN A 4 -1.95 6.12 -9.96
CA ASN A 4 -1.15 6.44 -11.16
C ASN A 4 0.16 7.19 -10.84
N LEU A 5 0.24 7.86 -9.68
CA LEU A 5 1.43 8.58 -9.24
C LEU A 5 2.40 7.69 -8.47
N ILE A 6 2.09 6.41 -8.27
CA ILE A 6 2.97 5.47 -7.57
C ILE A 6 3.81 4.70 -8.58
N ASP A 7 5.12 4.69 -8.36
CA ASP A 7 6.07 3.87 -9.08
C ASP A 7 6.45 2.64 -8.26
N LEU A 8 6.08 1.47 -8.77
CA LEU A 8 6.48 0.16 -8.24
C LEU A 8 7.39 -0.58 -9.23
N GLY A 9 7.98 0.10 -10.21
CA GLY A 9 8.75 -0.47 -11.32
C GLY A 9 10.02 -1.26 -10.96
N GLY A 10 10.34 -1.37 -9.67
CA GLY A 10 11.42 -2.23 -9.15
C GLY A 10 10.95 -3.27 -8.13
N PHE A 11 9.63 -3.42 -7.92
CA PHE A 11 9.08 -4.33 -6.93
C PHE A 11 8.31 -5.47 -7.59
N VAL A 12 8.62 -6.70 -7.21
CA VAL A 12 7.93 -7.90 -7.68
C VAL A 12 6.88 -8.33 -6.68
N LYS A 13 5.61 -8.36 -7.11
CA LYS A 13 4.48 -8.82 -6.30
C LYS A 13 4.69 -10.27 -5.87
N GLN A 14 4.69 -10.52 -4.56
CA GLN A 14 4.83 -11.85 -3.95
C GLN A 14 3.48 -12.45 -3.56
N GLY A 15 2.56 -11.62 -3.09
CA GLY A 15 1.25 -12.09 -2.65
C GLY A 15 0.25 -10.95 -2.50
N GLN A 16 -1.03 -11.27 -2.62
CA GLN A 16 -2.13 -10.33 -2.35
C GLN A 16 -3.24 -11.03 -1.59
N LYS A 17 -3.81 -10.31 -0.63
CA LYS A 17 -4.97 -10.73 0.12
C LYS A 17 -6.02 -9.61 0.13
N VAL A 18 -7.24 -9.96 -0.24
CA VAL A 18 -8.41 -9.10 -0.05
C VAL A 18 -8.83 -9.21 1.42
N LEU A 19 -8.89 -8.07 2.10
CA LEU A 19 -9.26 -7.97 3.52
C LEU A 19 -10.72 -7.60 3.70
N ALA A 20 -11.27 -6.83 2.76
CA ALA A 20 -12.69 -6.49 2.69
C ALA A 20 -13.07 -6.23 1.24
N ASP A 21 -14.20 -6.77 0.81
CA ASP A 21 -14.86 -6.40 -0.44
C ASP A 21 -16.36 -6.36 -0.18
N THR A 22 -16.88 -5.16 -0.01
CA THR A 22 -18.30 -4.90 0.27
C THR A 22 -18.81 -3.83 -0.70
N ASP A 23 -20.12 -3.55 -0.70
CA ASP A 23 -20.68 -2.48 -1.54
C ASP A 23 -20.11 -1.09 -1.21
N GLU A 24 -19.57 -0.90 0.00
CA GLU A 24 -19.05 0.38 0.47
C GLU A 24 -17.55 0.55 0.20
N LYS A 25 -16.76 -0.52 0.32
CA LYS A 25 -15.29 -0.42 0.27
C LYS A 25 -14.62 -1.68 -0.23
N TYR A 26 -13.42 -1.49 -0.77
CA TYR A 26 -12.47 -2.55 -1.10
C TYR A 26 -11.16 -2.30 -0.37
N ILE A 27 -10.67 -3.29 0.37
CA ILE A 27 -9.39 -3.23 1.07
C ILE A 27 -8.55 -4.44 0.67
N SER A 28 -7.34 -4.19 0.18
CA SER A 28 -6.38 -5.26 -0.11
C SER A 28 -5.01 -4.96 0.48
N ARG A 29 -4.32 -6.01 0.89
CA ARG A 29 -2.91 -5.99 1.31
C ARG A 29 -2.10 -6.77 0.30
N THR A 30 -1.02 -6.19 -0.17
CA THR A 30 -0.12 -6.80 -1.14
C THR A 30 1.30 -6.80 -0.56
N GLU A 31 1.95 -7.95 -0.61
CA GLU A 31 3.37 -8.11 -0.31
C GLU A 31 4.16 -8.09 -1.61
N PHE A 32 5.31 -7.44 -1.55
CA PHE A 32 6.32 -7.42 -2.59
C PHE A 32 7.64 -7.93 -2.02
N ASP A 33 8.64 -8.08 -2.88
CA ASP A 33 10.03 -8.21 -2.47
C ASP A 33 10.51 -7.01 -1.64
N HIS A 34 11.74 -7.10 -1.11
CA HIS A 34 12.30 -6.09 -0.18
C HIS A 34 11.45 -5.85 1.08
N LYS A 35 10.60 -6.82 1.45
CA LYS A 35 9.65 -6.74 2.58
C LYS A 35 8.66 -5.58 2.45
N LEU A 36 8.44 -5.05 1.25
CA LEU A 36 7.44 -4.01 1.03
C LEU A 36 6.04 -4.60 1.19
N ILE A 37 5.22 -3.89 1.96
CA ILE A 37 3.80 -4.15 2.15
C ILE A 37 3.04 -2.89 1.72
N LEU A 38 2.03 -3.08 0.88
CA LEU A 38 1.07 -2.04 0.52
C LEU A 38 -0.34 -2.43 0.93
N VAL A 39 -1.04 -1.50 1.58
CA VAL A 39 -2.46 -1.60 1.87
C VAL A 39 -3.19 -0.55 1.07
N VAL A 40 -4.10 -1.00 0.20
CA VAL A 40 -4.95 -0.14 -0.63
C VAL A 40 -6.37 -0.22 -0.08
N ASN A 41 -6.95 0.92 0.24
CA ASN A 41 -8.32 1.09 0.69
C ASN A 41 -9.05 2.01 -0.28
N VAL A 42 -10.07 1.47 -0.96
CA VAL A 42 -10.94 2.19 -1.89
C VAL A 42 -12.31 2.31 -1.25
N GLN A 43 -12.78 3.55 -1.07
CA GLN A 43 -14.17 3.85 -0.69
C GLN A 43 -14.99 3.96 -1.97
N LYS A 44 -15.94 3.05 -2.20
CA LYS A 44 -16.70 2.95 -3.46
C LYS A 44 -17.69 4.10 -3.64
N GLN A 45 -18.25 4.63 -2.55
CA GLN A 45 -19.26 5.70 -2.58
C GLN A 45 -18.74 7.02 -3.17
N ASN A 46 -17.48 7.37 -2.92
CA ASN A 46 -16.86 8.63 -3.37
C ASN A 46 -15.58 8.42 -4.18
N GLN A 47 -15.29 7.17 -4.57
CA GLN A 47 -14.08 6.76 -5.29
C GLN A 47 -12.77 7.21 -4.60
N GLN A 48 -12.80 7.44 -3.28
CA GLN A 48 -11.61 7.86 -2.55
C GLN A 48 -10.66 6.66 -2.38
N VAL A 49 -9.42 6.82 -2.85
CA VAL A 49 -8.35 5.83 -2.68
C VAL A 49 -7.37 6.32 -1.62
N LYS A 50 -7.11 5.46 -0.63
CA LYS A 50 -6.07 5.63 0.38
C LYS A 50 -5.08 4.49 0.27
N ILE A 51 -3.79 4.81 0.33
CA ILE A 51 -2.70 3.85 0.17
C ILE A 51 -1.74 4.05 1.32
N GLN A 52 -1.38 2.95 1.97
CA GLN A 52 -0.45 2.91 3.07
C GLN A 52 0.66 1.92 2.76
N SER A 53 1.87 2.24 3.22
CA SER A 53 3.05 1.39 3.09
C SER A 53 3.79 1.31 4.42
N ASN A 54 4.47 0.18 4.66
CA ASN A 54 5.40 0.02 5.77
C ASN A 54 6.71 0.81 5.59
N PHE A 55 6.92 1.40 4.42
CA PHE A 55 8.00 2.32 4.13
C PHE A 55 7.45 3.73 3.90
N GLU A 56 8.25 4.76 4.19
CA GLU A 56 7.90 6.12 3.81
C GLU A 56 7.92 6.29 2.29
N TRP A 57 7.20 7.29 1.80
CA TRP A 57 7.19 7.63 0.38
C TRP A 57 8.26 8.66 0.08
N GLU A 58 9.04 8.42 -0.97
CA GLU A 58 9.94 9.40 -1.54
C GLU A 58 9.52 9.80 -2.95
N LYS A 59 9.78 11.06 -3.29
CA LYS A 59 9.46 11.59 -4.62
C LYS A 59 10.63 11.32 -5.57
N VAL A 60 10.34 10.66 -6.69
CA VAL A 60 11.29 10.37 -7.77
C VAL A 60 10.72 10.91 -9.07
N GLY A 61 11.27 12.04 -9.54
CA GLY A 61 10.68 12.80 -10.62
C GLY A 61 9.26 13.26 -10.25
N ASP A 62 8.28 12.90 -11.07
CA ASP A 62 6.86 13.22 -10.84
C ASP A 62 6.08 12.13 -10.10
N LYS A 63 6.73 11.01 -9.77
CA LYS A 63 6.11 9.86 -9.09
C LYS A 63 6.61 9.71 -7.66
N TRP A 64 5.87 8.93 -6.89
CA TRP A 64 6.21 8.52 -5.54
C TRP A 64 6.55 7.04 -5.52
N ARG A 65 7.62 6.66 -4.83
CA ARG A 65 7.97 5.26 -4.60
C ARG A 65 8.19 4.98 -3.12
N PRO A 66 8.04 3.74 -2.66
CA PRO A 66 8.43 3.36 -1.31
C PRO A 66 9.94 3.47 -1.13
N ASN A 67 10.38 4.14 -0.05
CA ASN A 67 11.78 4.23 0.36
C ASN A 67 12.11 3.06 1.31
N VAL A 68 12.70 2.00 0.78
CA VAL A 68 13.02 0.78 1.54
C VAL A 68 14.03 0.98 2.67
N ASP A 69 14.73 2.10 2.68
CA ASP A 69 15.69 2.47 3.73
C ASP A 69 15.02 3.24 4.88
N LYS A 70 13.78 3.71 4.70
CA LYS A 70 13.06 4.53 5.67
C LYS A 70 11.73 3.90 6.09
N PRO A 71 11.69 3.18 7.24
CA PRO A 71 10.45 2.57 7.72
C PRO A 71 9.42 3.64 8.08
N ASN A 72 8.15 3.37 7.80
CA ASN A 72 7.04 4.20 8.22
C ASN A 72 6.53 3.75 9.58
N GLU A 73 6.92 4.48 10.64
CA GLU A 73 6.55 4.16 12.02
C GLU A 73 5.04 4.18 12.29
N ASN A 74 4.26 4.88 11.45
CA ASN A 74 2.81 4.97 11.57
C ASN A 74 2.07 3.85 10.82
N PHE A 75 2.79 2.95 10.16
CA PHE A 75 2.18 1.83 9.45
C PHE A 75 1.78 0.73 10.43
N VAL A 76 0.52 0.30 10.33
CA VAL A 76 0.01 -0.87 11.04
C VAL A 76 -0.38 -1.92 10.01
N ASP A 77 0.32 -3.06 10.00
CA ASP A 77 -0.06 -4.17 9.15
C ASP A 77 -1.39 -4.78 9.63
N PRO A 78 -2.46 -4.76 8.82
CA PRO A 78 -3.75 -5.33 9.21
C PRO A 78 -3.73 -6.86 9.40
N LEU A 79 -2.66 -7.56 8.97
CA LEU A 79 -2.48 -9.00 9.16
C LEU A 79 -1.41 -9.34 10.22
N ALA A 80 -0.73 -8.36 10.82
CA ALA A 80 0.17 -8.65 11.92
C ALA A 80 -0.66 -9.19 13.10
N LYS A 81 -0.42 -10.45 13.47
CA LYS A 81 -0.98 -10.98 14.71
C LYS A 81 -0.48 -10.08 15.85
N LYS A 82 -1.40 -9.60 16.70
CA LYS A 82 -1.01 -9.06 18.00
C LYS A 82 -0.35 -10.21 18.75
N SER A 83 0.97 -10.19 18.82
CA SER A 83 1.74 -11.02 19.76
C SER A 83 1.51 -10.54 21.18
#